data_AF-K0ZW87-F1
#
_entry.id   AF-K0ZW87-F1
#
_cell.length_a   1.000
_cell.length_b   1.000
_cell.length_c   1.000
_cell.angle_alpha   90.00
_cell.angle_beta   90.00
_cell.angle_gamma   90.00
#
_symmetry.space_group_name_H-M   'P 1'
#
loop_
_entity.id
_entity.type
_entity.pdbx_description
1 polymer ?
#
loop_
_entity_poly.entity_id
_entity_poly.type
_entity_poly.pdbx_seq_one_letter_code
_entity_poly.pdbx_strand_id
1 'polypeptide(L)' 'PAEVAEVEEGVVAIDANGNKLADGDTVTLIKDLKVKGAPKDLKQGTRVKNIRIVEGDHNIDCKIDGFGAMKLKSEFVKKI' A
#
# COMPACT_ATOMS: atom_id res chain seq x y z
N PRO A 1 3.27 -30.54 -2.92
CA PRO A 1 2.57 -30.16 -1.67
C PRO A 1 2.41 -28.65 -1.71
N ALA A 2 1.17 -28.18 -1.90
CA ALA A 2 0.85 -26.76 -2.02
C ALA A 2 1.04 -26.09 -0.66
N GLU A 3 1.88 -25.06 -0.64
CA GLU A 3 2.14 -24.24 0.54
C GLU A 3 0.84 -23.56 0.97
N VAL A 4 0.40 -23.92 2.16
CA VAL A 4 -0.76 -23.36 2.84
C VAL A 4 -0.41 -21.93 3.25
N ALA A 5 -0.88 -20.95 2.47
CA ALA A 5 -0.90 -19.57 2.91
C ALA A 5 -2.00 -19.43 3.96
N GLU A 6 -1.59 -19.39 5.22
CA GLU A 6 -2.42 -19.04 6.36
C GLU A 6 -3.18 -17.75 6.03
N VAL A 7 -4.49 -17.87 5.85
CA VAL A 7 -5.37 -16.71 5.75
C VAL A 7 -5.64 -16.28 7.17
N GLU A 8 -4.78 -15.42 7.70
CA GLU A 8 -5.12 -14.65 8.90
C GLU A 8 -6.46 -13.96 8.64
N GLU A 9 -7.44 -14.20 9.51
CA GLU A 9 -8.76 -13.55 9.54
C GLU A 9 -8.66 -12.07 9.96
N GLY A 10 -7.65 -11.36 9.45
CA GLY A 10 -7.43 -9.93 9.57
C GLY A 10 -7.85 -9.20 8.30
N VAL A 11 -8.03 -7.88 8.39
CA VAL A 11 -8.49 -7.03 7.29
C VAL A 11 -7.72 -7.30 6.00
N VAL A 12 -8.43 -7.85 5.00
CA VAL A 12 -7.85 -8.17 3.70
C VAL A 12 -7.75 -6.90 2.88
N ALA A 13 -6.54 -6.38 2.70
CA ALA A 13 -6.28 -5.32 1.73
C ALA A 13 -6.07 -5.92 0.34
N ILE A 14 -6.81 -5.42 -0.64
CA ILE A 14 -6.70 -5.83 -2.04
C ILE A 14 -6.20 -4.64 -2.86
N ASP A 15 -5.16 -4.87 -3.65
CA ASP A 15 -4.59 -3.86 -4.54
C ASP A 15 -5.51 -3.55 -5.75
N ALA A 16 -5.13 -2.58 -6.58
CA ALA A 16 -5.90 -2.17 -7.75
C ALA A 16 -6.07 -3.27 -8.83
N ASN A 17 -5.30 -4.36 -8.79
CA ASN A 17 -5.38 -5.48 -9.73
C ASN A 17 -6.06 -6.72 -9.12
N GLY A 18 -6.56 -6.65 -7.89
CA GLY A 18 -7.18 -7.79 -7.22
C GLY A 18 -6.19 -8.69 -6.44
N ASN A 19 -4.93 -8.27 -6.25
CA ASN A 19 -3.97 -9.04 -5.46
C ASN A 19 -4.14 -8.76 -3.97
N LYS A 20 -4.10 -9.82 -3.16
CA LYS A 20 -4.04 -9.69 -1.70
C LYS A 20 -2.70 -9.11 -1.27
N LEU A 21 -2.76 -8.09 -0.42
CA LEU A 21 -1.62 -7.46 0.21
C LEU A 21 -1.47 -7.98 1.64
N ALA A 22 -0.24 -8.14 2.08
CA ALA A 22 0.12 -8.51 3.44
C ALA A 22 1.08 -7.50 4.06
N ASP A 23 1.21 -7.54 5.39
CA ASP A 23 2.21 -6.76 6.11
C ASP A 23 3.63 -7.11 5.62
N GLY A 24 4.46 -6.08 5.44
CA GLY A 24 5.82 -6.21 4.91
C GLY A 24 5.92 -6.20 3.39
N ASP A 25 4.80 -6.25 2.65
CA ASP A 25 4.83 -6.24 1.19
C ASP A 25 5.43 -4.94 0.61
N THR A 26 5.84 -5.03 -0.65
CA THR A 26 6.22 -3.86 -1.46
C THR A 26 5.14 -3.59 -2.51
N VAL A 27 4.71 -2.33 -2.56
CA VAL A 27 3.70 -1.87 -3.51
C VAL A 27 4.20 -0.66 -4.28
N THR A 28 3.48 -0.27 -5.32
CA THR A 28 3.78 0.91 -6.13
C THR A 28 2.52 1.64 -6.51
N LEU A 29 2.62 2.97 -6.56
CA LEU A 29 1.50 3.81 -6.94
C LEU A 29 1.15 3.64 -8.42
N ILE A 30 -0.14 3.45 -8.70
CA ILE A 30 -0.67 3.35 -10.06
C ILE A 30 -1.14 4.69 -10.63
N LYS A 31 -1.19 5.74 -9.80
CA LYS A 31 -1.63 7.10 -10.18
C LYS A 31 -0.80 8.14 -9.44
N ASP A 32 -0.77 9.35 -10.01
CA ASP A 32 -0.23 10.53 -9.33
C ASP A 32 -1.19 10.96 -8.20
N LEU A 33 -0.67 11.13 -6.99
CA LEU A 33 -1.42 11.60 -5.83
C LEU A 33 -0.83 12.92 -5.33
N LYS A 34 -1.70 13.93 -5.21
CA LYS A 34 -1.32 15.22 -4.62
C LYS A 34 -1.39 15.12 -3.10
N VAL A 35 -0.27 15.31 -2.43
CA VAL A 35 -0.21 15.27 -0.97
C VAL A 35 -0.41 16.69 -0.42
N LYS A 36 -1.51 16.90 0.31
CA LYS A 36 -1.73 18.17 1.01
C LYS A 36 -0.61 18.40 2.02
N GLY A 37 0.01 19.58 1.97
CA GLY A 37 1.09 19.97 2.89
C GLY A 37 2.49 19.54 2.45
N ALA A 38 2.63 18.80 1.33
CA ALA A 38 3.94 18.54 0.73
C ALA A 38 4.14 19.39 -0.53
N PRO A 39 5.36 19.91 -0.77
CA PRO A 39 5.66 20.67 -1.98
C PRO A 39 5.72 19.79 -3.25
N LYS A 40 5.87 18.47 -3.07
CA LYS A 40 5.99 17.49 -4.15
C LYS A 40 4.79 16.57 -4.16
N ASP A 41 4.41 16.13 -5.36
CA ASP A 41 3.38 15.12 -5.57
C ASP A 41 3.99 13.73 -5.55
N LEU A 42 3.22 12.75 -5.05
CA LEU A 42 3.59 11.34 -5.18
C LEU A 42 3.28 10.90 -6.61
N LYS A 43 4.32 10.57 -7.36
CA LYS A 43 4.18 10.19 -8.76
C LYS A 43 3.84 8.71 -8.91
N GLN A 44 3.08 8.38 -9.94
CA GLN A 44 2.91 7.01 -10.41
C GLN A 44 4.30 6.36 -10.56
N GLY A 45 4.42 5.11 -10.12
CA GLY A 45 5.69 4.41 -10.09
C GLY A 45 6.50 4.61 -8.80
N THR A 46 6.06 5.48 -7.87
CA THR A 46 6.69 5.57 -6.55
C THR A 46 6.55 4.24 -5.83
N ARG A 47 7.69 3.64 -5.48
CA ARG A 47 7.77 2.38 -4.76
C ARG A 47 7.66 2.63 -3.26
N VAL A 48 6.79 1.86 -2.61
CA VAL A 48 6.54 1.91 -1.17
C VAL A 48 6.83 0.52 -0.62
N LYS A 49 7.78 0.43 0.31
CA LYS A 49 8.25 -0.84 0.88
C LYS A 49 7.73 -0.96 2.31
N ASN A 50 7.65 -2.20 2.80
CA ASN A 50 7.33 -2.49 4.20
C ASN A 50 5.99 -1.87 4.60
N ILE A 51 4.96 -2.11 3.79
CA ILE A 51 3.61 -1.64 4.09
C ILE A 51 3.01 -2.39 5.28
N ARG A 52 2.05 -1.77 5.94
CA ARG A 52 1.28 -2.40 7.01
C ARG A 52 -0.20 -2.29 6.70
N ILE A 53 -0.94 -3.38 6.85
CA ILE A 53 -2.38 -3.39 6.63
C ILE A 53 -3.05 -2.93 7.92
N VAL A 54 -3.94 -1.96 7.79
CA VAL A 54 -4.67 -1.36 8.92
C VAL A 54 -6.15 -1.26 8.59
N GLU A 55 -6.98 -1.25 9.63
CA GLU A 55 -8.42 -1.04 9.45
C GLU A 55 -8.74 0.44 9.19
N GLY A 56 -9.66 0.71 8.26
CA GLY A 56 -10.16 2.06 7.98
C GLY A 56 -10.28 2.39 6.49
N ASP A 57 -10.65 3.63 6.17
CA ASP A 57 -10.77 4.11 4.78
C ASP A 57 -9.39 4.15 4.06
N HIS A 58 -8.33 4.48 4.80
CA HIS A 58 -6.95 4.35 4.32
C HIS A 58 -6.33 3.12 4.99
N ASN A 59 -6.44 1.99 4.30
CA ASN A 59 -6.15 0.65 4.81
C ASN A 59 -4.69 0.22 4.67
N ILE A 60 -3.81 1.07 4.14
CA ILE A 60 -2.38 0.82 4.02
C ILE A 60 -1.62 1.91 4.78
N ASP A 61 -0.94 1.54 5.86
CA ASP A 61 0.04 2.39 6.53
C ASP A 61 1.43 2.12 5.96
N CYS A 62 2.18 3.17 5.62
CA CYS A 62 3.47 3.02 4.99
C CYS A 62 4.39 4.20 5.27
N LYS A 63 5.68 4.03 4.97
CA LYS A 63 6.67 5.10 5.05
C LYS A 63 7.30 5.33 3.69
N ILE A 64 7.25 6.57 3.22
CA ILE A 64 7.83 6.99 1.95
C ILE A 64 9.01 7.92 2.25
N ASP A 65 10.16 7.64 1.64
CA ASP A 65 11.34 8.47 1.80
C ASP A 65 11.08 9.90 1.28
N GLY A 66 11.45 10.91 2.06
CA GLY A 66 11.18 12.32 1.75
C GLY A 66 9.75 12.81 2.04
N PHE A 67 8.79 11.93 2.34
CA PHE A 67 7.42 12.30 2.75
C PHE A 67 7.11 11.90 4.20
N GLY A 68 7.73 10.83 4.72
CA GLY A 68 7.50 10.32 6.07
C GLY A 68 6.44 9.22 6.11
N ALA A 69 5.80 9.05 7.28
CA ALA A 69 4.73 8.08 7.46
C ALA A 69 3.44 8.61 6.82
N MET A 70 2.78 7.79 6.01
CA MET A 70 1.58 8.15 5.28
C MET A 70 0.66 6.95 5.14
N LYS A 71 -0.65 7.21 5.13
CA LYS A 71 -1.65 6.19 4.82
C LYS A 71 -2.11 6.32 3.37
N LEU A 72 -2.24 5.18 2.69
CA LEU A 72 -2.72 5.05 1.33
C LEU A 72 -3.98 4.18 1.31
N LYS A 73 -4.77 4.35 0.25
CA LYS A 73 -5.88 3.45 -0.05
C LYS A 73 -5.40 2.36 -1.01
N SER A 74 -5.78 1.12 -0.76
CA SER A 74 -5.34 -0.04 -1.53
C SER A 74 -5.71 0.03 -3.03
N GLU A 75 -6.76 0.77 -3.37
CA GLU A 75 -7.21 1.05 -4.75
C GLU A 75 -6.20 1.86 -5.60
N PHE A 76 -5.23 2.54 -4.98
CA PHE A 76 -4.23 3.37 -5.68
C PHE A 76 -2.85 2.74 -5.73
N VAL A 77 -2.70 1.53 -5.21
CA VAL A 77 -1.44 0.80 -5.21
C VAL A 77 -1.57 -0.52 -5.99
N LYS A 78 -0.41 -1.03 -6.40
CA LYS A 78 -0.24 -2.34 -7.02
C LYS A 78 0.90 -3.06 -6.32
N LYS A 79 0.72 -4.34 -6.00
CA LYS A 79 1.78 -5.23 -5.51
C LYS A 79 2.89 -5.37 -6.57
N ILE A 80 4.14 -5.27 -6.12
CA ILE A 80 5.35 -5.57 -6.92
C ILE A 80 5.84 -6.97 -6.60
#